data_AF-A0A395NFV9-F1
#
_entry.id   AF-A0A395NFV9-F1
#
_cell.length_a   1.000
_cell.length_b   1.000
_cell.length_c   1.000
_cell.angle_alpha   90.00
_cell.angle_beta   90.00
_cell.angle_gamma   90.00
#
_symmetry.space_group_name_H-M   'P 1'
#
loop_
_entity.id
_entity.type
_entity.pdbx_description
1 polymer ?
#
loop_
_entity_poly.entity_id
_entity_poly.type
_entity_poly.pdbx_seq_one_letter_code
_entity_poly.pdbx_strand_id
1 'polypeptide(L)'
;MTDKSTQRLMLSASNLPTPHDTTDYSEPTTVLLLPAFAIVQNVHPKNVSQLITSVINQAPTNSSPLAPWRSAIPASLPSPDASIADLTIKSSPHNAVILMCSQKTRDARCGQSAPLLRKELERHLRPLGLFRDLHDERPGGVGIYFISHVGGHKYSANVMVYRRPNAFGRDDEPLPEGVEEAAPKDDKEDIKEEEEAQNGEEKGDVGAAQCIWLARVRPEDCENLVRYTVLKGKVVKPERQLRGGFDRGRGLMSW
;
A
#
# COMPACT_ATOMS: atom_id res chain seq x y z
N MET A 1 23.34 24.52 -9.01
CA MET A 1 22.16 23.70 -9.34
C MET A 1 22.02 22.68 -8.24
N THR A 2 21.09 22.93 -7.33
CA THR A 2 20.91 22.16 -6.09
C THR A 2 20.46 20.74 -6.42
N ASP A 3 21.26 19.79 -5.99
CA ASP A 3 21.02 18.35 -6.00
C ASP A 3 19.64 18.09 -5.37
N LYS A 4 18.67 17.64 -6.18
CA LYS A 4 17.38 17.18 -5.67
C LYS A 4 17.68 15.95 -4.82
N SER A 5 17.55 16.12 -3.50
CA SER A 5 17.64 15.08 -2.50
C SER A 5 17.25 13.71 -3.07
N THR A 6 18.18 12.74 -2.97
CA THR A 6 17.92 11.35 -3.32
C THR A 6 16.64 10.88 -2.64
N GLN A 7 15.54 10.82 -3.39
CA GLN A 7 14.27 10.31 -2.87
C GLN A 7 14.53 8.90 -2.36
N ARG A 8 14.23 8.65 -1.08
CA ARG A 8 14.42 7.34 -0.46
C ARG A 8 13.37 6.38 -1.03
N LEU A 9 13.79 5.57 -1.99
CA LEU A 9 12.97 4.49 -2.55
C LEU A 9 13.10 3.22 -1.69
N MET A 10 11.98 2.58 -1.38
CA MET A 10 11.96 1.25 -0.77
C MET A 10 11.56 0.23 -1.84
N LEU A 11 12.44 -0.75 -2.08
CA LEU A 11 12.17 -1.89 -2.96
C LEU A 11 11.96 -3.15 -2.12
N SER A 12 10.89 -3.89 -2.41
CA SER A 12 10.57 -5.12 -1.69
C SER A 12 10.08 -6.19 -2.67
N ALA A 13 10.67 -7.38 -2.62
CA ALA A 13 10.14 -8.51 -3.37
C ALA A 13 8.85 -9.01 -2.69
N SER A 14 7.88 -9.41 -3.49
CA SER A 14 6.56 -9.85 -3.02
C SER A 14 6.10 -11.13 -3.72
N ASN A 15 5.01 -11.71 -3.26
CA ASN A 15 4.31 -12.80 -3.95
C ASN A 15 3.18 -12.30 -4.88
N LEU A 16 3.21 -11.03 -5.30
CA LEU A 16 2.34 -10.52 -6.34
C LEU A 16 2.57 -11.35 -7.63
N PRO A 17 1.52 -11.86 -8.29
CA PRO A 17 1.70 -12.66 -9.49
C PRO A 17 2.45 -11.91 -10.60
N THR A 18 3.29 -12.66 -11.31
CA THR A 18 3.97 -12.17 -12.50
C THR A 18 3.34 -12.83 -13.73
N PRO A 19 3.48 -12.25 -14.94
CA PRO A 19 2.81 -12.79 -16.13
C PRO A 19 3.15 -14.24 -16.45
N HIS A 20 4.31 -14.72 -15.97
CA HIS A 20 4.84 -16.05 -16.28
C HIS A 20 5.05 -16.92 -15.04
N ASP A 21 4.84 -16.38 -13.83
CA ASP A 21 5.08 -17.06 -12.54
C ASP A 21 6.44 -17.79 -12.44
N THR A 22 7.47 -17.27 -13.13
CA THR A 22 8.83 -17.82 -13.12
C THR A 22 9.73 -17.05 -12.14
N THR A 23 10.82 -17.69 -11.73
CA THR A 23 11.94 -17.04 -11.03
C THR A 23 13.08 -16.68 -11.99
N ASP A 24 12.84 -16.74 -13.30
CA ASP A 24 13.84 -16.39 -14.30
C ASP A 24 13.88 -14.87 -14.48
N TYR A 25 15.06 -14.29 -14.27
CA TYR A 25 15.29 -12.85 -14.42
C TYR A 25 15.34 -12.39 -15.87
N SER A 26 15.34 -13.32 -16.84
CA SER A 26 15.18 -13.01 -18.26
C SER A 26 13.74 -12.64 -18.62
N GLU A 27 12.76 -13.12 -17.84
CA GLU A 27 11.35 -12.84 -18.05
C GLU A 27 10.94 -11.51 -17.38
N PRO A 28 9.99 -10.78 -17.97
CA PRO A 28 9.49 -9.56 -17.37
C PRO A 28 8.72 -9.81 -16.07
N THR A 29 8.74 -8.81 -15.19
CA THR A 29 8.03 -8.82 -13.92
C THR A 29 6.97 -7.72 -13.83
N THR A 30 6.18 -7.76 -12.74
CA THR A 30 5.16 -6.78 -12.41
C THR A 30 5.56 -6.04 -11.13
N VAL A 31 5.41 -4.71 -11.14
CA VAL A 31 5.68 -3.85 -9.98
C VAL A 31 4.40 -3.18 -9.53
N LEU A 32 4.08 -3.29 -8.23
CA LEU A 32 3.08 -2.45 -7.57
C LEU A 32 3.78 -1.22 -6.96
N LEU A 33 3.49 -0.05 -7.51
CA LEU A 33 4.03 1.23 -7.05
C LEU A 33 3.07 1.88 -6.04
N LEU A 34 3.58 2.10 -4.82
CA LEU A 34 2.87 2.76 -3.73
C LEU A 34 3.60 4.07 -3.35
N PRO A 35 2.87 5.14 -2.99
CA PRO A 35 1.43 5.21 -2.76
C PRO A 35 0.56 5.38 -4.01
N ALA A 36 1.11 5.40 -5.22
CA ALA A 36 0.29 5.61 -6.44
C ALA A 36 -0.82 4.57 -6.67
N PHE A 37 -0.72 3.36 -6.10
CA PHE A 37 -1.56 2.22 -6.48
C PHE A 37 -1.47 1.96 -8.00
N ALA A 38 -0.27 2.08 -8.57
CA ALA A 38 -0.03 1.81 -9.98
C ALA A 38 0.56 0.40 -10.14
N ILE A 39 0.00 -0.39 -11.05
CA ILE A 39 0.57 -1.66 -11.50
C ILE A 39 1.33 -1.40 -12.79
N VAL A 40 2.63 -1.66 -12.77
CA VAL A 40 3.50 -1.58 -13.95
C VAL A 40 3.85 -2.99 -14.39
N GLN A 41 3.45 -3.36 -15.60
CA GLN A 41 3.72 -4.64 -16.23
C GLN A 41 4.90 -4.53 -17.21
N ASN A 42 5.48 -5.67 -17.58
CA ASN A 42 6.60 -5.78 -18.52
C ASN A 42 7.91 -5.14 -18.03
N VAL A 43 8.12 -5.11 -16.71
CA VAL A 43 9.35 -4.55 -16.13
C VAL A 43 10.50 -5.52 -16.35
N HIS A 44 11.59 -5.04 -16.94
CA HIS A 44 12.78 -5.83 -17.25
C HIS A 44 14.04 -5.02 -16.93
N PRO A 45 15.18 -5.62 -16.51
CA PRO A 45 16.40 -4.87 -16.19
C PRO A 45 16.81 -3.81 -17.23
N LYS A 46 16.60 -4.07 -18.52
CA LYS A 46 16.89 -3.13 -19.62
C LYS A 46 16.01 -1.87 -19.65
N ASN A 47 14.79 -1.88 -19.10
CA ASN A 47 13.87 -0.74 -19.10
C ASN A 47 13.74 -0.05 -17.72
N VAL A 48 14.50 -0.49 -16.71
CA VAL A 48 14.45 0.08 -15.35
C VAL A 48 14.78 1.58 -15.31
N SER A 49 15.74 2.05 -16.11
CA SER A 49 16.06 3.48 -16.16
C SER A 49 14.88 4.33 -16.64
N GLN A 50 14.12 3.83 -17.62
CA GLN A 50 12.91 4.47 -18.12
C GLN A 50 11.78 4.41 -17.08
N LEU A 51 11.59 3.26 -16.43
CA LEU A 51 10.65 3.09 -15.31
C LEU A 51 10.90 4.11 -14.20
N ILE A 52 12.14 4.28 -13.77
CA ILE A 52 12.49 5.22 -12.70
C ILE A 52 12.18 6.67 -13.13
N THR A 53 12.70 7.07 -14.28
CA THR A 53 12.64 8.48 -14.72
C THR A 53 11.24 8.93 -15.14
N SER A 54 10.51 8.07 -15.85
CA SER A 54 9.23 8.42 -16.49
C SER A 54 8.01 8.04 -15.65
N VAL A 55 8.15 7.11 -14.70
CA VAL A 55 7.03 6.64 -13.87
C VAL A 55 7.28 6.92 -12.39
N ILE A 56 8.33 6.35 -11.79
CA ILE A 56 8.54 6.43 -10.32
C ILE A 56 8.76 7.88 -9.88
N ASN A 57 9.61 8.64 -10.57
CA ASN A 57 9.92 10.02 -10.22
C ASN A 57 8.74 10.99 -10.44
N GLN A 58 7.75 10.61 -11.25
CA GLN A 58 6.53 11.38 -11.52
C GLN A 58 5.36 10.96 -10.61
N ALA A 59 5.48 9.82 -9.94
CA ALA A 59 4.43 9.28 -9.09
C ALA A 59 4.32 10.05 -7.76
N PRO A 60 3.14 10.07 -7.14
CA PRO A 60 2.95 10.69 -5.83
C PRO A 60 3.82 10.01 -4.77
N THR A 61 4.36 10.82 -3.87
CA THR A 61 5.08 10.40 -2.66
C THR A 61 4.14 10.35 -1.45
N ASN A 62 4.65 9.90 -0.30
CA ASN A 62 3.94 9.90 0.98
C ASN A 62 3.56 11.30 1.51
N SER A 63 4.16 12.36 0.97
CA SER A 63 3.87 13.76 1.32
C SER A 63 3.16 14.53 0.20
N SER A 64 2.91 13.90 -0.95
CA SER A 64 2.22 14.55 -2.07
C SER A 64 0.74 14.76 -1.74
N PRO A 65 0.11 15.88 -2.17
CA PRO A 65 -1.32 16.09 -1.98
C PRO A 65 -2.15 15.02 -2.70
N LEU A 66 -3.41 14.83 -2.30
CA LEU A 66 -4.34 13.89 -2.93
C LEU A 66 -4.82 14.40 -4.29
N ALA A 67 -3.94 14.32 -5.30
CA ALA A 67 -4.24 14.68 -6.67
C ALA A 67 -4.21 13.45 -7.58
N PRO A 68 -5.04 13.41 -8.65
CA PRO A 68 -4.97 12.34 -9.65
C PRO A 68 -3.59 12.28 -10.30
N TRP A 69 -2.95 11.11 -10.29
CA TRP A 69 -1.59 10.94 -10.83
C TRP A 69 -1.57 10.49 -12.30
N ARG A 70 -2.71 10.02 -12.81
CA ARG A 70 -2.84 9.47 -14.17
C ARG A 70 -2.61 10.47 -15.29
N SER A 71 -2.77 11.76 -15.03
CA SER A 71 -2.44 12.82 -15.99
C SER A 71 -0.93 13.00 -16.17
N ALA A 72 -0.13 12.66 -15.16
CA ALA A 72 1.32 12.81 -15.17
C ALA A 72 2.06 11.58 -15.73
N ILE A 73 1.43 10.40 -15.71
CA ILE A 73 2.05 9.13 -16.10
C ILE A 73 1.25 8.51 -17.26
N PRO A 74 1.88 8.26 -18.43
CA PRO A 74 1.19 7.67 -19.57
C PRO A 74 0.80 6.21 -19.30
N ALA A 75 -0.21 5.72 -20.02
CA ALA A 75 -0.70 4.34 -19.88
C ALA A 75 0.29 3.28 -20.41
N SER A 76 1.15 3.66 -21.35
CA SER A 76 2.24 2.82 -21.84
C SER A 76 3.48 3.65 -22.16
N LEU A 77 4.65 3.02 -22.10
CA LEU A 77 5.92 3.60 -22.53
C LEU A 77 6.60 2.64 -23.51
N PRO A 78 7.06 3.15 -24.67
CA PRO A 78 7.71 2.33 -25.66
C PRO A 78 9.01 1.75 -25.09
N SER A 79 9.26 0.47 -25.37
CA SER A 79 10.47 -0.20 -24.93
C SER A 79 11.73 0.45 -25.54
N PRO A 80 12.83 0.60 -24.77
CA PRO A 80 14.12 1.06 -25.31
C PRO A 80 14.79 0.03 -26.22
N ASP A 81 14.32 -1.22 -26.22
CA ASP A 81 14.85 -2.35 -26.98
C ASP A 81 13.69 -3.09 -27.67
N ALA A 82 13.78 -3.27 -28.99
CA ALA A 82 12.74 -3.93 -29.78
C ALA A 82 12.48 -5.39 -29.40
N SER A 83 13.40 -6.03 -28.65
CA SER A 83 13.24 -7.39 -28.14
C SER A 83 12.34 -7.51 -26.90
N ILE A 84 11.92 -6.39 -26.30
CA ILE A 84 11.14 -6.36 -25.05
C ILE A 84 9.83 -5.62 -25.30
N ALA A 85 8.75 -6.09 -24.67
CA ALA A 85 7.45 -5.45 -24.73
C ALA A 85 7.44 -4.08 -24.02
N ASP A 86 6.53 -3.21 -24.45
CA ASP A 86 6.31 -1.89 -23.86
C ASP A 86 5.89 -2.00 -22.38
N LEU A 87 6.36 -1.06 -21.56
CA LEU A 87 5.90 -0.92 -20.19
C LEU A 87 4.43 -0.52 -20.21
N THR A 88 3.59 -1.24 -19.48
CA THR A 88 2.16 -0.95 -19.38
C THR A 88 1.82 -0.53 -17.95
N ILE A 89 1.16 0.61 -17.78
CA ILE A 89 0.83 1.20 -16.49
C ILE A 89 -0.69 1.23 -16.31
N LYS A 90 -1.16 0.50 -15.30
CA LYS A 90 -2.57 0.39 -14.92
C LYS A 90 -2.76 0.80 -13.46
N SER A 91 -4.01 1.04 -13.10
CA SER A 91 -4.42 1.31 -11.73
C SER A 91 -4.64 -0.02 -11.05
N SER A 92 -4.21 -0.15 -9.81
CA SER A 92 -4.54 -1.30 -8.98
C SER A 92 -6.04 -1.32 -8.76
N PRO A 93 -6.71 -2.47 -8.99
CA PRO A 93 -8.15 -2.60 -8.81
C PRO A 93 -8.55 -2.49 -7.33
N HIS A 94 -7.62 -2.66 -6.39
CA HIS A 94 -7.94 -2.75 -4.97
C HIS A 94 -8.19 -1.38 -4.31
N ASN A 95 -9.10 -1.36 -3.34
CA ASN A 95 -9.33 -0.19 -2.48
C ASN A 95 -8.34 -0.12 -1.32
N ALA A 96 -7.85 -1.28 -0.87
CA ALA A 96 -6.78 -1.37 0.11
C ALA A 96 -5.85 -2.56 -0.20
N VAL A 97 -4.61 -2.45 0.25
CA VAL A 97 -3.60 -3.50 0.15
C VAL A 97 -2.96 -3.72 1.51
N ILE A 98 -2.89 -4.97 1.94
CA ILE A 98 -2.20 -5.39 3.16
C ILE A 98 -0.89 -6.06 2.77
N LEU A 99 0.23 -5.52 3.23
CA LEU A 99 1.57 -6.08 3.00
C LEU A 99 2.12 -6.67 4.29
N MET A 100 2.65 -7.89 4.24
CA MET A 100 3.13 -8.61 5.42
C MET A 100 4.52 -9.21 5.20
N CYS A 101 5.44 -8.97 6.14
CA CYS A 101 6.75 -9.61 6.07
C CYS A 101 6.64 -11.13 6.31
N SER A 102 7.12 -11.94 5.38
CA SER A 102 7.07 -13.43 5.47
C SER A 102 8.45 -14.12 5.47
N GLN A 103 9.54 -13.36 5.48
CA GLN A 103 10.89 -13.93 5.45
C GLN A 103 11.24 -14.67 6.75
N LYS A 104 12.08 -15.70 6.63
CA LYS A 104 12.56 -16.54 7.74
C LYS A 104 14.03 -16.30 8.11
N THR A 105 14.80 -15.66 7.24
CA THR A 105 16.27 -15.58 7.33
C THR A 105 16.75 -14.63 8.43
N ARG A 106 16.14 -13.44 8.55
CA ARG A 106 16.53 -12.44 9.57
C ARG A 106 15.76 -12.59 10.88
N ASP A 107 14.48 -12.99 10.80
CA ASP A 107 13.63 -13.32 11.95
C ASP A 107 12.61 -14.38 11.52
N ALA A 108 12.73 -15.59 12.06
CA ALA A 108 11.84 -16.70 11.73
C ALA A 108 10.38 -16.44 12.14
N ARG A 109 10.13 -15.58 13.14
CA ARG A 109 8.79 -15.31 13.67
C ARG A 109 7.87 -14.68 12.63
N CYS A 110 8.41 -13.83 11.75
CA CYS A 110 7.64 -13.25 10.63
C CYS A 110 7.20 -14.34 9.65
N GLY A 111 8.14 -15.19 9.20
CA GLY A 111 7.80 -16.29 8.30
C GLY A 111 6.93 -17.40 8.90
N GLN A 112 6.89 -17.52 10.23
CA GLN A 112 5.96 -18.42 10.93
C GLN A 112 4.56 -17.80 11.10
N SER A 113 4.49 -16.52 11.48
CA SER A 113 3.22 -15.84 11.77
C SER A 113 2.47 -15.39 10.52
N ALA A 114 3.15 -14.99 9.45
CA ALA A 114 2.51 -14.38 8.29
C ALA A 114 1.43 -15.27 7.63
N PRO A 115 1.62 -16.59 7.43
CA PRO A 115 0.56 -17.45 6.89
C PRO A 115 -0.66 -17.58 7.81
N LEU A 116 -0.44 -17.60 9.13
CA LEU A 116 -1.53 -17.69 10.12
C LEU A 116 -2.35 -16.41 10.14
N LEU A 117 -1.66 -15.27 10.20
CA LEU A 117 -2.28 -13.95 10.17
C LEU A 117 -3.04 -13.72 8.86
N ARG A 118 -2.47 -14.12 7.71
CA ARG A 118 -3.16 -14.07 6.42
C ARG A 118 -4.47 -14.86 6.47
N LYS A 119 -4.45 -16.10 6.97
CA LYS A 119 -5.65 -16.95 7.06
C LYS A 119 -6.75 -16.32 7.93
N GLU A 120 -6.39 -15.69 9.05
CA GLU A 120 -7.36 -15.00 9.89
C GLU A 120 -7.88 -13.70 9.24
N LEU A 121 -7.04 -12.92 8.58
CA LEU A 121 -7.50 -11.74 7.81
C LEU A 121 -8.47 -12.17 6.70
N GLU A 122 -8.16 -13.24 5.97
CA GLU A 122 -9.04 -13.82 4.97
C GLU A 122 -10.39 -14.23 5.58
N ARG A 123 -10.38 -14.89 6.75
CA ARG A 123 -11.58 -15.29 7.47
C ARG A 123 -12.50 -14.11 7.78
N HIS A 124 -11.96 -12.94 8.10
CA HIS A 124 -12.75 -11.73 8.39
C HIS A 124 -13.15 -10.95 7.13
N LEU A 125 -12.36 -10.99 6.06
CA LEU A 125 -12.65 -10.27 4.81
C LEU A 125 -13.63 -11.00 3.90
N ARG A 126 -13.65 -12.35 3.92
CA ARG A 126 -14.55 -13.17 3.07
C ARG A 126 -16.04 -12.93 3.34
N PRO A 127 -16.54 -12.90 4.59
CA PRO A 127 -17.94 -12.61 4.88
C PRO A 127 -18.39 -11.22 4.42
N LEU A 128 -17.45 -10.28 4.28
CA LEU A 128 -17.70 -8.93 3.78
C LEU A 128 -17.66 -8.86 2.24
N GLY A 129 -17.30 -9.95 1.55
CA GLY A 129 -17.09 -9.95 0.09
C GLY A 129 -15.88 -9.14 -0.37
N LEU A 130 -15.00 -8.74 0.56
CA LEU A 130 -13.90 -7.81 0.30
C LEU A 130 -12.57 -8.52 0.01
N PHE A 131 -12.43 -9.80 0.35
CA PHE A 131 -11.19 -10.52 0.07
C PHE A 131 -10.96 -10.63 -1.46
N ARG A 132 -9.75 -10.28 -1.90
CA ARG A 132 -9.25 -10.53 -3.25
C ARG A 132 -8.06 -11.46 -3.14
N ASP A 133 -8.15 -12.62 -3.78
CA ASP A 133 -7.01 -13.52 -3.89
C ASP A 133 -5.98 -12.96 -4.89
N LEU A 134 -4.88 -13.68 -5.10
CA LEU A 134 -3.76 -13.19 -5.91
C LEU A 134 -4.13 -12.97 -7.39
N HIS A 135 -5.12 -13.71 -7.91
CA HIS A 135 -5.52 -13.67 -9.32
C HIS A 135 -6.87 -12.98 -9.51
N ASP A 136 -7.42 -12.40 -8.44
CA ASP A 136 -8.72 -11.75 -8.44
C ASP A 136 -8.58 -10.27 -8.82
N GLU A 137 -8.81 -9.99 -10.10
CA GLU A 137 -8.76 -8.64 -10.67
C GLU A 137 -10.07 -7.85 -10.49
N ARG A 138 -11.06 -8.37 -9.74
CA ARG A 138 -12.33 -7.66 -9.53
C ARG A 138 -12.07 -6.31 -8.84
N PRO A 139 -12.69 -5.21 -9.32
CA PRO A 139 -12.55 -3.90 -8.70
C PRO A 139 -12.91 -3.90 -7.21
N GLY A 140 -12.23 -3.03 -6.47
CA GLY A 140 -12.36 -2.87 -5.03
C GLY A 140 -11.75 -3.99 -4.21
N GLY A 141 -12.25 -4.14 -2.99
CA GLY A 141 -11.77 -5.16 -2.05
C GLY A 141 -10.35 -4.90 -1.54
N VAL A 142 -9.76 -5.97 -1.00
CA VAL A 142 -8.50 -5.96 -0.25
C VAL A 142 -7.60 -7.08 -0.76
N GLY A 143 -6.45 -6.69 -1.32
CA GLY A 143 -5.37 -7.63 -1.66
C GLY A 143 -4.44 -7.84 -0.47
N ILE A 144 -3.99 -9.08 -0.24
CA ILE A 144 -3.03 -9.43 0.81
C ILE A 144 -1.78 -10.03 0.18
N TYR A 145 -0.64 -9.35 0.34
CA TYR A 145 0.63 -9.77 -0.23
C TYR A 145 1.68 -9.98 0.86
N PHE A 146 2.45 -11.05 0.68
CA PHE A 146 3.69 -11.24 1.38
C PHE A 146 4.77 -10.41 0.74
N ILE A 147 5.60 -9.80 1.58
CA ILE A 147 6.72 -8.97 1.18
C ILE A 147 7.99 -9.38 1.92
N SER A 148 9.11 -8.82 1.45
CA SER A 148 10.42 -8.99 2.07
C SER A 148 10.52 -8.32 3.43
N HIS A 149 11.64 -8.52 4.13
CA HIS A 149 11.86 -7.94 5.45
C HIS A 149 11.82 -6.39 5.41
N VAL A 150 10.90 -5.79 6.16
CA VAL A 150 10.69 -4.32 6.21
C VAL A 150 11.27 -3.66 7.47
N GLY A 151 12.16 -4.34 8.20
CA GLY A 151 12.99 -3.71 9.24
C GLY A 151 12.95 -4.38 10.61
N GLY A 152 13.96 -4.02 11.44
CA GLY A 152 14.11 -4.28 12.87
C GLY A 152 13.68 -5.66 13.39
N HIS A 153 14.62 -6.59 13.59
CA HIS A 153 14.45 -7.88 14.29
C HIS A 153 13.86 -7.82 15.72
N LYS A 154 13.71 -6.61 16.32
CA LYS A 154 12.97 -6.40 17.56
C LYS A 154 11.45 -6.57 17.36
N TYR A 155 10.96 -6.41 16.13
CA TYR A 155 9.54 -6.40 15.78
C TYR A 155 9.26 -7.48 14.74
N SER A 156 8.34 -8.38 15.08
CA SER A 156 7.83 -9.43 14.19
C SER A 156 6.36 -9.19 13.88
N ALA A 157 5.80 -9.96 12.93
CA ALA A 157 4.42 -9.79 12.46
C ALA A 157 4.14 -8.35 11.98
N ASN A 158 5.00 -7.86 11.08
CA ASN A 158 4.82 -6.55 10.43
C ASN A 158 3.67 -6.61 9.43
N VAL A 159 2.77 -5.65 9.53
CA VAL A 159 1.60 -5.49 8.65
C VAL A 159 1.54 -4.03 8.23
N MET A 160 1.59 -3.75 6.93
CA MET A 160 1.40 -2.41 6.37
C MET A 160 0.08 -2.37 5.62
N VAL A 161 -0.80 -1.46 6.01
CA VAL A 161 -2.12 -1.29 5.39
C VAL A 161 -2.11 -0.02 4.58
N TYR A 162 -2.07 -0.15 3.26
CA TYR A 162 -2.24 0.96 2.33
C TYR A 162 -3.71 1.07 1.93
N ARG A 163 -4.30 2.28 2.01
CA ARG A 163 -5.72 2.51 1.72
C ARG A 163 -5.90 3.71 0.81
N ARG A 164 -6.80 3.59 -0.16
CA ARG A 164 -7.35 4.73 -0.89
C ARG A 164 -8.16 5.65 0.06
N PRO A 165 -8.35 6.94 -0.27
CA PRO A 165 -9.22 7.81 0.53
C PRO A 165 -10.63 7.22 0.63
N ASN A 166 -11.19 7.19 1.84
CA ASN A 166 -12.52 6.65 2.13
C ASN A 166 -12.80 5.30 1.44
N ALA A 167 -11.82 4.39 1.49
CA ALA A 167 -11.75 3.16 0.69
C ALA A 167 -13.04 2.30 0.70
N PHE A 168 -13.83 2.38 1.77
CA PHE A 168 -15.06 1.60 1.94
C PHE A 168 -16.27 2.44 2.38
N GLY A 169 -16.16 3.78 2.39
CA GLY A 169 -17.26 4.66 2.80
C GLY A 169 -17.51 4.70 4.30
N ARG A 170 -16.50 4.39 5.14
CA ARG A 170 -16.66 4.21 6.60
C ARG A 170 -15.65 4.99 7.44
N ASP A 171 -14.90 5.92 6.83
CA ASP A 171 -13.82 6.64 7.52
C ASP A 171 -14.36 7.58 8.61
N ASP A 172 -15.59 8.06 8.45
CA ASP A 172 -16.28 8.95 9.40
C ASP A 172 -16.99 8.19 10.53
N GLU A 173 -17.05 6.85 10.47
CA GLU A 173 -17.69 6.08 11.52
C GLU A 173 -16.83 6.10 12.81
N PRO A 174 -17.39 6.49 13.97
CA PRO A 174 -16.66 6.50 15.22
C PRO A 174 -16.25 5.09 15.65
N LEU A 175 -15.20 5.02 16.47
CA LEU A 175 -14.83 3.80 17.18
C LEU A 175 -15.77 3.59 18.38
N PRO A 176 -16.01 2.34 18.80
CA PRO A 176 -16.76 2.06 20.03
C PRO A 176 -16.09 2.67 21.27
N GLU A 177 -16.89 2.99 22.29
CA GLU A 177 -16.38 3.47 23.58
C GLU A 177 -15.35 2.49 24.17
N GLY A 178 -14.24 3.03 24.67
CA GLY A 178 -13.14 2.26 25.28
C GLY A 178 -12.11 1.69 24.29
N VAL A 179 -12.25 1.91 22.98
CA VAL A 179 -11.19 1.58 22.01
C VAL A 179 -10.23 2.76 21.89
N GLU A 180 -8.98 2.56 22.32
CA GLU A 180 -7.92 3.57 22.18
C GLU A 180 -7.50 3.74 20.70
N GLU A 181 -7.78 4.93 20.17
CA GLU A 181 -7.28 5.39 18.86
C GLU A 181 -5.97 6.17 19.02
N ALA A 182 -5.12 6.15 18.00
CA ALA A 182 -4.04 7.14 17.90
C ALA A 182 -4.61 8.56 17.81
N ALA A 183 -4.34 9.40 18.81
CA ALA A 183 -4.53 10.83 18.65
C ALA A 183 -3.56 11.36 17.58
N PRO A 184 -3.97 12.31 16.72
CA PRO A 184 -3.01 13.06 15.93
C PRO A 184 -1.99 13.70 16.87
N LYS A 185 -0.70 13.57 16.56
CA LYS A 185 0.32 14.37 17.24
C LYS A 185 0.11 15.81 16.80
N ASP A 186 -0.15 16.71 17.74
CA ASP A 186 -0.30 18.16 17.53
C ASP A 186 1.00 18.79 17.01
N ASP A 187 1.33 18.58 15.75
CA ASP A 187 2.18 19.50 14.99
C ASP A 187 1.22 20.41 14.22
N LYS A 188 0.62 21.37 14.92
CA LYS A 188 -0.27 22.38 14.34
C LYS A 188 0.54 23.31 13.42
N GLU A 189 0.54 23.02 12.13
CA GLU A 189 0.42 24.08 11.13
C GLU A 189 -1.06 24.13 10.74
N ASP A 190 -1.67 25.30 10.87
CA ASP A 190 -3.08 25.56 10.57
C ASP A 190 -3.38 25.26 9.08
N ILE A 191 -3.72 24.02 8.77
CA ILE A 191 -4.27 23.64 7.48
C ILE A 191 -5.79 23.68 7.61
N LYS A 192 -6.40 24.65 6.93
CA LYS A 192 -7.85 24.77 6.80
C LYS A 192 -8.42 23.44 6.29
N GLU A 193 -9.31 22.84 7.07
CA GLU A 193 -10.19 21.77 6.62
C GLU A 193 -11.11 22.36 5.55
N GLU A 194 -10.74 22.21 4.28
CA GLU A 194 -11.70 22.36 3.19
C GLU A 194 -12.52 21.08 3.10
N GLU A 195 -13.70 21.11 3.72
CA GLU A 195 -14.76 20.13 3.52
C GLU A 195 -15.23 20.17 2.06
N GLU A 196 -14.61 19.36 1.20
CA GLU A 196 -15.21 19.01 -0.10
C GLU A 196 -15.98 17.70 0.02
N ALA A 197 -17.18 17.80 0.60
CA ALA A 197 -18.27 16.90 0.27
C ALA A 197 -18.65 17.12 -1.20
N GLN A 198 -18.05 16.34 -2.11
CA GLN A 198 -18.42 16.35 -3.52
C GLN A 198 -18.89 14.97 -3.99
N ASN A 199 -20.19 14.95 -4.25
CA ASN A 199 -20.93 13.95 -5.01
C ASN A 199 -20.29 13.68 -6.37
N GLY A 200 -20.18 12.39 -6.72
CA GLY A 200 -20.66 11.90 -8.02
C GLY A 200 -19.93 12.26 -9.32
N GLU A 201 -18.73 12.85 -9.31
CA GLU A 201 -17.87 12.89 -10.51
C GLU A 201 -16.80 11.80 -10.43
N GLU A 202 -16.37 11.24 -11.58
CA GLU A 202 -15.27 10.27 -11.66
C GLU A 202 -13.97 10.89 -11.12
N LYS A 203 -13.81 10.92 -9.79
CA LYS A 203 -12.58 11.35 -9.11
C LYS A 203 -11.47 10.44 -9.61
N GLY A 204 -10.60 10.99 -10.45
CA GLY A 204 -9.45 10.27 -10.99
C GLY A 204 -8.62 9.62 -9.88
N ASP A 205 -7.92 8.54 -10.21
CA ASP A 205 -7.14 7.78 -9.24
C ASP A 205 -6.05 8.63 -8.55
N VAL A 206 -6.20 8.88 -7.24
CA VAL A 206 -5.26 9.63 -6.39
C VAL A 206 -4.25 8.75 -5.62
N GLY A 207 -4.34 7.44 -5.80
CA GLY A 207 -3.56 6.45 -5.06
C GLY A 207 -4.04 6.23 -3.61
N ALA A 208 -3.10 5.82 -2.75
CA ALA A 208 -3.28 5.65 -1.33
C ALA A 208 -3.32 7.00 -0.63
N ALA A 209 -4.34 7.26 0.19
CA ALA A 209 -4.29 8.36 1.13
C ALA A 209 -3.46 8.01 2.36
N GLN A 210 -3.49 6.75 2.77
CA GLN A 210 -2.97 6.35 4.07
C GLN A 210 -2.11 5.10 3.95
N CYS A 211 -1.04 5.04 4.74
CA CYS A 211 -0.33 3.82 5.07
C CYS A 211 -0.23 3.71 6.59
N ILE A 212 -0.73 2.62 7.15
CA ILE A 212 -0.62 2.31 8.59
C ILE A 212 0.33 1.13 8.74
N TRP A 213 1.49 1.35 9.33
CA TRP A 213 2.47 0.29 9.58
C TRP A 213 2.38 -0.18 11.03
N LEU A 214 1.91 -1.41 11.20
CA LEU A 214 1.79 -2.12 12.46
C LEU A 214 2.85 -3.21 12.60
N ALA A 215 3.20 -3.56 13.84
CA ALA A 215 3.93 -4.78 14.17
C ALA A 215 3.36 -5.43 15.43
N ARG A 216 3.86 -6.63 15.77
CA ARG A 216 3.37 -7.43 16.89
C ARG A 216 1.88 -7.74 16.76
N VAL A 217 1.41 -7.88 15.53
CA VAL A 217 0.03 -8.28 15.22
C VAL A 217 -0.12 -9.77 15.55
N ARG A 218 -1.19 -10.11 16.25
CA ARG A 218 -1.53 -11.50 16.58
C ARG A 218 -2.84 -11.91 15.92
N PRO A 219 -3.14 -13.21 15.80
CA PRO A 219 -4.42 -13.69 15.29
C PRO A 219 -5.63 -13.02 15.94
N GLU A 220 -5.61 -12.82 17.27
CA GLU A 220 -6.71 -12.14 17.98
C GLU A 220 -6.91 -10.67 17.60
N ASP A 221 -5.94 -10.03 16.95
CA ASP A 221 -6.04 -8.64 16.51
C ASP A 221 -6.66 -8.51 15.10
N CYS A 222 -6.71 -9.58 14.31
CA CYS A 222 -7.11 -9.54 12.88
C CYS A 222 -8.54 -9.02 12.66
N GLU A 223 -9.48 -9.38 13.54
CA GLU A 223 -10.87 -8.92 13.45
C GLU A 223 -10.97 -7.39 13.55
N ASN A 224 -10.30 -6.82 14.56
CA ASN A 224 -10.27 -5.39 14.80
C ASN A 224 -9.42 -4.64 13.77
N LEU A 225 -8.34 -5.27 13.29
CA LEU A 225 -7.55 -4.73 12.17
C LEU A 225 -8.43 -4.56 10.93
N VAL A 226 -9.25 -5.56 10.58
CA VAL A 226 -10.20 -5.43 9.47
C VAL A 226 -11.23 -4.34 9.79
N ARG A 227 -11.94 -4.45 10.92
CA ARG A 227 -13.06 -3.56 11.26
C ARG A 227 -12.69 -2.09 11.37
N TYR A 228 -11.53 -1.77 11.91
CA TYR A 228 -11.17 -0.39 12.26
C TYR A 228 -10.06 0.14 11.36
N THR A 229 -8.99 -0.63 11.15
CA THR A 229 -7.85 -0.16 10.37
C THR A 229 -8.14 -0.23 8.87
N VAL A 230 -8.56 -1.38 8.35
CA VAL A 230 -8.81 -1.56 6.91
C VAL A 230 -10.08 -0.85 6.47
N LEU A 231 -11.17 -0.98 7.22
CA LEU A 231 -12.45 -0.39 6.80
C LEU A 231 -12.56 1.11 7.07
N LYS A 232 -11.99 1.61 8.18
CA LYS A 232 -12.20 2.99 8.64
C LYS A 232 -10.94 3.85 8.69
N GLY A 233 -9.75 3.28 8.45
CA GLY A 233 -8.48 4.02 8.52
C GLY A 233 -8.03 4.40 9.92
N LYS A 234 -8.56 3.73 10.94
CA LYS A 234 -8.30 4.05 12.35
C LYS A 234 -7.17 3.19 12.90
N VAL A 235 -6.27 3.80 13.66
CA VAL A 235 -5.15 3.10 14.29
C VAL A 235 -5.55 2.70 15.70
N VAL A 236 -5.62 1.40 15.97
CA VAL A 236 -5.99 0.83 17.27
C VAL A 236 -4.74 0.29 17.97
N LYS A 237 -4.65 0.45 19.30
CA LYS A 237 -3.48 0.07 20.13
C LYS A 237 -2.15 0.72 19.67
N PRO A 238 -2.12 2.04 19.45
CA PRO A 238 -0.98 2.73 18.85
C PRO A 238 0.33 2.51 19.63
N GLU A 239 0.30 2.58 20.96
CA GLU A 239 1.49 2.44 21.80
C GLU A 239 2.18 1.06 21.67
N ARG A 240 1.40 0.03 21.35
CA ARG A 240 1.90 -1.35 21.27
C ARG A 240 2.26 -1.76 19.85
N GLN A 241 1.47 -1.34 18.87
CA GLN A 241 1.50 -1.89 17.51
C GLN A 241 1.99 -0.89 16.46
N LEU A 242 1.76 0.42 16.62
CA LEU A 242 2.14 1.40 15.61
C LEU A 242 3.66 1.49 15.48
N ARG A 243 4.15 1.39 14.24
CA ARG A 243 5.56 1.53 13.86
C ARG A 243 5.82 2.81 13.09
N GLY A 244 4.82 3.29 12.37
CA GLY A 244 4.89 4.47 11.53
C GLY A 244 3.76 4.45 10.50
N GLY A 245 3.87 5.33 9.53
CA GLY A 245 2.86 5.51 8.51
C GLY A 245 2.79 6.93 7.99
N PHE A 246 1.81 7.16 7.13
CA PHE A 246 1.46 8.50 6.66
C PHE A 246 -0.04 8.58 6.44
N ASP A 247 -0.55 9.80 6.50
CA ASP A 247 -1.89 10.19 6.09
C ASP A 247 -1.78 11.47 5.25
N ARG A 248 -1.88 11.32 3.93
CA ARG A 248 -1.78 12.42 2.96
C ARG A 248 -2.97 13.38 3.03
N GLY A 249 -4.13 12.91 3.49
CA GLY A 249 -5.32 13.76 3.65
C GLY A 249 -5.19 14.68 4.84
N ARG A 250 -4.57 14.20 5.91
CA ARG A 250 -4.35 14.95 7.16
C ARG A 250 -2.97 15.60 7.27
N GLY A 251 -2.09 15.41 6.29
CA GLY A 251 -0.70 15.88 6.33
C GLY A 251 0.16 15.20 7.40
N LEU A 252 -0.26 14.06 7.96
CA LEU A 252 0.44 13.39 9.06
C LEU A 252 1.51 12.43 8.52
N MET A 253 2.68 12.46 9.14
CA MET A 253 3.77 11.52 8.85
C MET A 253 4.38 11.03 10.16
N SER A 254 4.51 9.71 10.30
CA SER A 254 5.20 9.10 11.43
C SER A 254 6.22 8.11 10.88
N TRP A 255 7.51 8.44 10.98
CA TRP A 255 8.61 7.54 10.63
C TRP A 255 9.44 7.19 11.86
#